data_AF-F9P5Z2-F1
#
_entry.id   AF-F9P5Z2-F1
#
_cell.length_a   1.000
_cell.length_b   1.000
_cell.length_c   1.000
_cell.angle_alpha   90.00
_cell.angle_beta   90.00
_cell.angle_gamma   90.00
#
_symmetry.space_group_name_H-M   'P 1'
#
loop_
_entity.id
_entity.type
_entity.pdbx_description
1 polymer ?
#
loop_
_entity_poly.entity_id
_entity_poly.type
_entity_poly.pdbx_seq_one_letter_code
_entity_poly.pdbx_strand_id
1 'polypeptide(L)'
;MNDTVKYYHQLFKVKHTIEDIETELLAIVDNGGRVQNIMVEHPVYGEIQTYLKLTCRRDVQHFIQQIHESNFRGLSELTDGIHYHLVEADSQQDLDYIEKALENLGFLM
;
A
#
# COMPACT_ATOMS: atom_id res chain seq x y z
N MET A 1 12.38 26.48 -16.77
CA MET A 1 13.05 25.72 -15.70
C MET A 1 12.17 24.50 -15.48
N ASN A 2 12.54 23.34 -16.01
CA ASN A 2 11.85 22.09 -15.69
C ASN A 2 12.53 21.56 -14.44
N ASP A 3 12.08 22.00 -13.27
CA ASP A 3 12.39 21.30 -12.04
C ASP A 3 11.72 19.92 -12.16
N THR A 4 12.53 18.89 -12.45
CA THR A 4 12.08 17.51 -12.36
C THR A 4 11.67 17.27 -10.92
N VAL A 5 10.35 17.15 -10.68
CA VAL A 5 9.83 16.80 -9.36
C VAL A 5 10.47 15.48 -8.94
N LYS A 6 11.22 15.52 -7.84
CA LYS A 6 11.95 14.36 -7.33
C LYS A 6 11.08 13.71 -6.25
N TYR A 7 10.45 12.60 -6.60
CA TYR A 7 9.72 11.78 -5.64
C TYR A 7 10.62 10.75 -4.97
N TYR A 8 10.37 10.49 -3.70
CA TYR A 8 11.00 9.43 -2.93
C TYR A 8 10.14 8.18 -2.99
N HIS A 9 10.78 7.02 -2.97
CA HIS A 9 10.12 5.73 -3.09
C HIS A 9 10.66 4.77 -2.04
N GLN A 10 9.76 4.04 -1.38
CA GLN A 10 10.13 2.99 -0.44
C GLN A 10 9.17 1.80 -0.61
N LEU A 11 9.74 0.60 -0.50
CA LEU A 11 8.99 -0.64 -0.51
C LEU A 11 8.71 -1.02 0.95
N PHE A 12 7.44 -1.08 1.32
CA PHE A 12 7.02 -1.55 2.63
C PHE A 12 6.58 -3.01 2.53
N LYS A 13 7.16 -3.86 3.37
CA LYS A 13 6.69 -5.23 3.56
C LYS A 13 5.73 -5.24 4.74
N VAL A 14 4.52 -5.74 4.51
CA VAL A 14 3.44 -5.70 5.50
C VAL A 14 2.74 -7.04 5.64
N LYS A 15 2.08 -7.23 6.79
CA LYS A 15 1.18 -8.36 7.05
C LYS A 15 -0.01 -7.92 7.87
N HIS A 16 -1.21 -8.16 7.35
CA HIS A 16 -2.48 -7.95 8.05
C HIS A 16 -3.62 -8.72 7.35
N THR A 17 -4.82 -8.67 7.90
CA THR A 17 -6.00 -9.33 7.31
C THR A 17 -6.72 -8.40 6.32
N ILE A 18 -7.77 -8.91 5.66
CA ILE A 18 -8.56 -8.12 4.70
C ILE A 18 -9.27 -6.95 5.40
N GLU A 19 -9.70 -7.14 6.65
CA GLU A 19 -10.40 -6.11 7.43
C GLU A 19 -9.51 -4.89 7.71
N ASP A 20 -8.19 -5.06 7.65
CA ASP A 20 -7.20 -4.03 7.95
C ASP A 20 -6.76 -3.22 6.71
N ILE A 21 -7.15 -3.62 5.49
CA ILE A 21 -6.74 -2.96 4.24
C ILE A 21 -7.06 -1.46 4.25
N GLU A 22 -8.25 -1.09 4.71
CA GLU A 22 -8.62 0.33 4.76
C GLU A 22 -7.70 1.12 5.69
N THR A 23 -7.44 0.58 6.88
CA THR A 23 -6.59 1.20 7.90
C THR A 23 -5.16 1.38 7.38
N GLU A 24 -4.61 0.36 6.71
CA GLU A 24 -3.28 0.41 6.11
C GLU A 24 -3.19 1.49 5.03
N LEU A 25 -4.08 1.46 4.04
CA LEU A 25 -4.04 2.40 2.93
C LEU A 25 -4.28 3.84 3.39
N LEU A 26 -5.14 4.04 4.39
CA LEU A 26 -5.34 5.34 5.03
C LEU A 26 -4.07 5.82 5.75
N ALA A 27 -3.38 4.94 6.48
CA ALA A 27 -2.13 5.29 7.16
C ALA A 27 -1.07 5.79 6.16
N ILE A 28 -1.03 5.23 4.96
CA ILE A 28 -0.11 5.69 3.90
C ILE A 28 -0.53 7.07 3.37
N VAL A 29 -1.78 7.22 2.89
CA VAL A 29 -2.20 8.46 2.21
C VAL A 29 -2.34 9.65 3.16
N ASP A 30 -2.64 9.41 4.45
CA ASP A 30 -2.75 10.46 5.46
C ASP A 30 -1.41 11.03 5.90
N ASN A 31 -0.33 10.26 5.75
CA ASN A 31 1.03 10.68 6.02
C ASN A 31 1.77 11.15 4.75
N GLY A 32 1.03 11.53 3.70
CA GLY A 32 1.58 12.13 2.47
C GLY A 32 2.03 11.12 1.41
N GLY A 33 1.74 9.83 1.60
CA GLY A 33 2.13 8.77 0.69
C GLY A 33 1.15 8.55 -0.46
N ARG A 34 1.65 7.95 -1.54
CA ARG A 34 0.88 7.45 -2.68
C ARG A 34 1.18 5.98 -2.88
N VAL A 35 0.17 5.13 -2.80
CA VAL A 35 0.29 3.69 -3.00
C VAL A 35 0.33 3.40 -4.50
N GLN A 36 1.50 3.01 -5.01
CA GLN A 36 1.68 2.78 -6.44
C GLN A 36 1.16 1.40 -6.86
N ASN A 37 1.54 0.37 -6.11
CA ASN A 37 1.20 -1.02 -6.41
C ASN A 37 0.97 -1.83 -5.13
N ILE A 38 0.47 -3.05 -5.34
CA ILE A 38 0.52 -4.16 -4.40
C ILE A 38 1.28 -5.31 -5.06
N MET A 39 2.08 -6.02 -4.28
CA MET A 39 2.90 -7.15 -4.75
C MET A 39 2.89 -8.29 -3.74
N VAL A 40 2.83 -9.53 -4.24
CA VAL A 40 2.88 -10.76 -3.45
C VAL A 40 3.83 -11.79 -4.08
N GLU A 41 4.42 -12.64 -3.25
CA GLU A 41 5.26 -13.76 -3.68
C GLU A 41 4.45 -15.07 -3.69
N HIS A 42 4.22 -15.65 -4.86
CA HIS A 42 3.52 -16.92 -5.02
C HIS A 42 4.49 -18.04 -5.41
N PRO A 43 4.46 -19.23 -4.76
CA PRO A 43 5.43 -20.30 -5.00
C PRO A 43 5.47 -20.83 -6.44
N VAL A 44 4.38 -20.67 -7.21
CA VAL A 44 4.29 -21.13 -8.61
C VAL A 44 4.52 -19.99 -9.61
N TYR A 45 3.99 -18.79 -9.32
CA TYR A 45 3.99 -17.69 -10.29
C TYR A 45 5.15 -16.72 -10.06
N GLY A 46 5.89 -16.86 -8.96
CA GLY A 46 6.89 -15.89 -8.54
C GLY A 46 6.21 -14.62 -8.03
N GLU A 47 6.68 -13.47 -8.48
CA GLU A 47 6.12 -12.18 -8.12
C GLU A 47 4.84 -11.88 -8.91
N ILE A 48 3.75 -11.58 -8.20
CA ILE A 48 2.52 -11.04 -8.78
C ILE A 48 2.39 -9.60 -8.31
N GLN A 49 2.29 -8.66 -9.25
CA GLN A 49 2.11 -7.24 -8.95
C GLN A 49 0.90 -6.65 -9.68
N THR A 50 0.22 -5.69 -9.03
CA THR A 50 -0.89 -4.93 -9.62
C THR A 50 -0.82 -3.47 -9.17
N TYR A 51 -1.14 -2.54 -10.06
CA TYR A 51 -1.11 -1.11 -9.78
C TYR A 51 -2.42 -0.65 -9.14
N LEU A 52 -2.33 0.11 -8.05
CA LEU A 52 -3.47 0.69 -7.35
C LEU A 52 -3.57 2.21 -7.58
N LYS A 53 -2.42 2.91 -7.56
CA LYS A 53 -2.31 4.36 -7.78
C LYS A 53 -3.26 5.18 -6.88
N LEU A 54 -3.28 4.84 -5.60
CA LEU A 54 -4.10 5.55 -4.60
C LEU A 54 -3.32 6.73 -4.06
N THR A 55 -3.93 7.92 -4.12
CA THR A 55 -3.25 9.17 -3.77
C THR A 55 -3.90 9.93 -2.63
N CYS A 56 -5.13 9.57 -2.27
CA CYS A 56 -5.88 10.25 -1.22
C CYS A 56 -6.94 9.33 -0.60
N ARG A 57 -7.53 9.78 0.51
CA ARG A 57 -8.63 9.06 1.18
C ARG A 57 -9.77 8.70 0.24
N ARG A 58 -10.13 9.58 -0.71
CA ARG A 58 -11.22 9.33 -1.66
C ARG A 58 -10.93 8.10 -2.53
N ASP A 59 -9.69 7.97 -3.00
CA ASP A 59 -9.27 6.82 -3.81
C ASP A 59 -9.35 5.54 -2.98
N VAL A 60 -8.89 5.58 -1.72
CA VAL A 60 -8.99 4.45 -0.78
C VAL A 60 -10.45 4.04 -0.58
N GLN A 61 -11.36 4.98 -0.31
CA GLN A 61 -12.79 4.67 -0.14
C GLN A 61 -13.39 4.01 -1.38
N HIS A 62 -13.08 4.51 -2.58
CA HIS A 62 -13.53 3.89 -3.83
C HIS A 62 -12.97 2.48 -4.01
N PHE A 63 -11.70 2.26 -3.65
CA PHE A 63 -11.07 0.95 -3.70
C PHE A 63 -11.72 -0.05 -2.73
N ILE A 64 -11.97 0.36 -1.48
CA ILE A 64 -12.68 -0.46 -0.49
C ILE A 64 -14.11 -0.80 -0.93
N GLN A 65 -14.82 0.17 -1.52
CA GLN A 65 -16.14 -0.10 -2.10
C GLN A 65 -16.07 -1.16 -3.21
N GLN A 66 -15.09 -1.09 -4.11
CA GLN A 66 -14.90 -2.10 -5.16
C GLN A 66 -14.58 -3.48 -4.58
N ILE A 67 -13.79 -3.56 -3.50
CA ILE A 67 -13.51 -4.81 -2.79
C ILE A 67 -14.81 -5.40 -2.25
N HIS A 68 -15.68 -4.60 -1.62
CA HIS A 68 -16.95 -5.07 -1.06
C HIS A 68 -17.99 -5.46 -2.13
N GLU A 69 -18.00 -4.78 -3.27
CA GLU A 69 -18.94 -5.03 -4.37
C GLU A 69 -18.51 -6.21 -5.25
N SER A 70 -17.23 -6.60 -5.19
CA SER A 70 -16.71 -7.75 -5.91
C SER A 70 -16.56 -8.94 -4.96
N ASN A 71 -16.57 -10.15 -5.52
CA ASN A 71 -16.22 -11.36 -4.78
C ASN A 71 -14.68 -11.43 -4.61
N PHE A 72 -14.09 -10.32 -4.15
CA PHE A 72 -12.66 -10.06 -4.15
C PHE A 72 -11.96 -11.08 -3.27
N ARG A 73 -11.09 -11.88 -3.89
CA ARG A 73 -10.06 -12.61 -3.16
C ARG A 73 -8.79 -11.79 -3.24
N GLY A 74 -8.41 -11.19 -2.12
CA GLY A 74 -7.23 -10.33 -2.06
C GLY A 74 -5.99 -11.11 -2.47
N LEU A 75 -5.09 -10.46 -3.21
CA LEU A 75 -3.81 -11.09 -3.57
C LEU A 75 -3.03 -11.52 -2.31
N SER A 76 -3.19 -10.80 -1.20
CA SER A 76 -2.62 -11.13 0.11
C SER A 76 -3.15 -12.43 0.72
N GLU A 77 -4.33 -12.93 0.31
CA GLU A 77 -4.82 -14.25 0.75
C GLU A 77 -3.98 -15.40 0.19
N LEU A 78 -3.28 -15.18 -0.94
CA LEU A 78 -2.38 -16.16 -1.52
C LEU A 78 -1.10 -16.35 -0.68
N THR A 79 -0.84 -15.44 0.25
CA THR A 79 0.41 -15.30 0.99
C THR A 79 0.21 -15.10 2.50
N ASP A 80 -0.93 -15.56 3.04
CA ASP A 80 -1.25 -15.46 4.48
C ASP A 80 -1.13 -14.02 5.02
N GLY A 81 -1.65 -13.07 4.25
CA GLY A 81 -1.65 -11.64 4.55
C GLY A 81 -0.35 -10.90 4.21
N ILE A 82 0.72 -11.60 3.79
CA ILE A 82 2.02 -10.98 3.53
C ILE A 82 2.05 -10.37 2.14
N HIS A 83 2.34 -9.07 2.05
CA HIS A 83 2.44 -8.38 0.78
C HIS A 83 3.37 -7.17 0.86
N TYR A 84 3.57 -6.52 -0.27
CA TYR A 84 4.42 -5.35 -0.40
C TYR A 84 3.68 -4.20 -1.09
N HIS A 85 3.98 -2.98 -0.65
CA HIS A 85 3.54 -1.75 -1.30
C HIS A 85 4.73 -0.90 -1.68
N LEU A 86 4.85 -0.55 -2.97
CA LEU A 86 5.69 0.55 -3.39
C LEU A 86 4.95 1.85 -3.10
N VAL A 87 5.49 2.65 -2.19
CA VAL A 87 4.94 3.93 -1.79
C VAL A 87 5.83 5.05 -2.30
N GLU A 88 5.19 6.06 -2.87
CA GLU A 88 5.83 7.28 -3.35
C GLU A 88 5.45 8.46 -2.44
N ALA A 89 6.40 9.36 -2.16
CA ALA A 89 6.14 10.58 -1.41
C ALA A 89 6.97 11.76 -1.92
N ASP A 90 6.60 12.98 -1.50
CA ASP A 90 7.30 14.21 -1.88
C ASP A 90 8.60 14.43 -1.10
N SER A 91 8.73 13.80 0.06
CA SER A 91 9.94 13.87 0.89
C SER A 91 10.27 12.53 1.54
N GLN A 92 11.53 12.34 1.93
CA GLN A 92 11.93 11.20 2.76
C GLN A 92 11.23 11.22 4.12
N GLN A 93 10.97 12.40 4.67
CA GLN A 93 10.32 12.56 5.97
C GLN A 93 8.88 12.01 5.95
N ASP A 94 8.16 12.15 4.85
CA ASP A 94 6.82 11.56 4.68
C ASP A 94 6.90 10.03 4.69
N LEU A 95 7.90 9.44 4.03
CA LEU A 95 8.14 7.99 4.09
C LEU A 95 8.45 7.52 5.51
N ASP A 96 9.25 8.28 6.26
CA ASP A 96 9.56 7.97 7.66
C ASP A 96 8.29 8.04 8.55
N TYR A 97 7.37 8.97 8.27
CA TYR A 97 6.07 9.04 8.95
C TYR A 97 5.16 7.86 8.61
N ILE A 98 5.14 7.45 7.34
CA ILE A 98 4.39 6.29 6.88
C ILE A 98 4.92 5.01 7.54
N GLU A 99 6.24 4.80 7.53
CA GLU A 99 6.89 3.66 8.17
C GLU A 99 6.50 3.56 9.65
N LYS A 100 6.59 4.68 10.37
CA LYS A 100 6.21 4.76 11.78
C LYS A 100 4.72 4.51 12.00
N ALA A 101 3.86 4.99 11.11
CA ALA A 101 2.42 4.74 11.20
C ALA A 101 2.10 3.24 11.03
N LEU A 102 2.70 2.59 10.02
CA LEU A 102 2.56 1.15 9.78
C LEU A 102 3.15 0.30 10.91
N GLU A 103 4.27 0.72 11.49
CA GLU A 103 4.88 0.08 12.67
C GLU A 103 3.96 0.18 13.90
N ASN A 104 3.40 1.36 14.17
CA ASN A 104 2.47 1.56 15.30
C ASN A 104 1.18 0.75 15.18
N LEU A 105 0.72 0.49 13.95
CA LEU A 105 -0.42 -0.38 13.66
C LEU A 105 -0.07 -1.87 13.76
N GLY A 106 1.22 -2.21 13.83
CA GLY A 106 1.70 -3.59 13.86
C GLY A 106 1.64 -4.29 12.50
N PHE A 107 1.59 -3.52 11.40
CA PHE A 107 1.50 -4.07 10.04
C PHE A 107 2.88 -4.30 9.40
N LEU A 108 3.89 -3.53 9.81
CA LEU A 108 5.24 -3.63 9.25
C LEU A 108 5.94 -4.95 9.65
N MET A 109 6.65 -5.57 8.71
CA MET A 109 7.43 -6.81 8.91
C MET A 109 8.94 -6.63 8.79
#